data_AF-A0A5B0M6K2-F1
#
_entry.id   AF-A0A5B0M6K2-F1
#
_cell.length_a   1.000
_cell.length_b   1.000
_cell.length_c   1.000
_cell.angle_alpha   90.00
_cell.angle_beta   90.00
_cell.angle_gamma   90.00
#
_symmetry.space_group_name_H-M   'P 1'
#
loop_
_entity.id
_entity.type
_entity.pdbx_description
1 polymer ?
#
loop_
_entity_poly.entity_id
_entity_poly.type
_entity_poly.pdbx_seq_one_letter_code
_entity_poly.pdbx_strand_id
1 'polypeptide(L)'
;MIDVDEEGENHVRRMVSQELLKKKETVTHKSAGHVWARLLSVGGGSSSTISLSTGNGKATGLNQYGDGAGKSGGLERSLNELLKGEWAATAKDEVGSLIVQSVLENWNETAKADVVEELLADIYSCAVQQWGNFVILHLIEHSTGAIQKKLFERLTETQLACELSIDNFGAKAIEKVLKVSGMESRIVEDYVKSICEYGHGRPALIDIACHQAGAQVLTLLFTSAPNSIRDLMIQTVRRNGVTMKSSKAGSKIWFLVERTRAWVGH
;
A
#
# COMPACT_ATOMS: atom_id res chain seq x y z
N MET A 1 -29.12 -21.95 22.78
CA MET A 1 -30.23 -21.78 21.83
C MET A 1 -29.65 -20.91 20.74
N ILE A 2 -29.13 -21.51 19.66
CA ILE A 2 -28.64 -20.73 18.51
C ILE A 2 -29.91 -20.17 17.87
N ASP A 3 -30.00 -18.84 17.74
CA ASP A 3 -31.19 -18.17 17.24
C ASP A 3 -31.52 -18.66 15.83
N VAL A 4 -32.78 -19.03 15.59
CA VAL A 4 -33.29 -19.49 14.28
C VAL A 4 -33.02 -18.44 13.18
N ASP A 5 -32.91 -17.17 13.59
CA ASP A 5 -32.58 -16.05 12.71
C ASP A 5 -31.14 -16.14 12.18
N GLU A 6 -30.18 -16.63 12.97
CA GLU A 6 -28.78 -16.77 12.55
C GLU A 6 -28.60 -17.88 11.49
N GLU A 7 -29.36 -18.97 11.61
CA GLU A 7 -29.33 -20.06 10.63
C GLU A 7 -29.96 -19.64 9.29
N GLY A 8 -31.07 -18.89 9.35
CA GLY A 8 -31.71 -18.29 8.19
C GLY A 8 -30.81 -17.30 7.45
N GLU A 9 -30.17 -16.37 8.17
CA GLU A 9 -29.22 -15.42 7.58
C GLU A 9 -28.03 -16.11 6.91
N ASN A 10 -27.48 -17.15 7.55
CA ASN A 10 -26.39 -17.93 6.99
C ASN A 10 -26.81 -18.72 5.74
N HIS A 11 -28.06 -19.18 5.66
CA HIS A 11 -28.60 -19.82 4.46
C HIS A 11 -28.72 -18.83 3.30
N VAL A 12 -29.28 -17.65 3.54
CA VAL A 12 -29.40 -16.59 2.53
C VAL A 12 -28.01 -16.16 2.05
N ARG A 13 -27.05 -15.94 2.96
CA ARG A 13 -25.66 -15.63 2.62
C ARG A 13 -25.07 -16.67 1.66
N ARG A 14 -25.30 -17.95 1.92
CA ARG A 14 -24.81 -19.04 1.06
C ARG A 14 -25.44 -19.00 -0.34
N MET A 15 -26.75 -18.83 -0.43
CA MET A 15 -27.45 -18.73 -1.71
C MET A 15 -26.97 -17.55 -2.54
N VAL A 16 -26.87 -16.36 -1.93
CA VAL A 16 -26.39 -15.15 -2.62
C VAL A 16 -24.94 -15.35 -3.09
N SER A 17 -24.08 -15.91 -2.25
CA SER A 17 -22.68 -16.18 -2.60
C SER A 17 -22.57 -17.12 -3.80
N GLN A 18 -23.35 -18.21 -3.83
CA GLN A 18 -23.38 -19.13 -4.96
C GLN A 18 -23.84 -18.47 -6.25
N GLU A 19 -24.81 -17.57 -6.19
CA GLU A 19 -25.30 -16.87 -7.38
C GLU A 19 -24.28 -15.88 -7.94
N LEU A 20 -23.59 -15.13 -7.07
CA LEU A 20 -22.55 -14.19 -7.48
C LEU A 20 -21.35 -14.91 -8.10
N LEU A 21 -20.96 -16.05 -7.54
CA LEU A 21 -19.84 -16.86 -8.04
C LEU A 21 -20.06 -17.44 -9.44
N LYS A 22 -21.30 -17.45 -9.97
CA LYS A 22 -21.57 -17.91 -11.35
C LYS A 22 -20.98 -17.02 -12.43
N LYS A 23 -20.72 -15.74 -12.11
CA LYS A 23 -20.23 -14.74 -13.07
C LYS A 23 -19.13 -13.91 -12.43
N LYS A 24 -17.91 -14.00 -12.96
CA LYS A 24 -16.75 -13.27 -12.43
C LYS A 24 -16.94 -11.75 -12.48
N GLU A 25 -17.70 -11.26 -13.46
CA GLU A 25 -17.97 -9.83 -13.65
C GLU A 25 -18.75 -9.22 -12.48
N THR A 26 -19.38 -10.04 -11.63
CA THR A 26 -20.10 -9.54 -10.45
C THR A 26 -19.17 -8.86 -9.45
N VAL A 27 -17.88 -9.22 -9.43
CA VAL A 27 -16.86 -8.65 -8.54
C VAL A 27 -16.60 -7.19 -8.93
N THR A 28 -16.58 -6.85 -10.21
CA THR A 28 -16.33 -5.47 -10.68
C THR A 28 -17.62 -4.70 -10.99
N HIS A 29 -18.77 -5.36 -10.96
CA HIS A 29 -20.05 -4.73 -11.26
C HIS A 29 -20.55 -3.83 -10.12
N LYS A 30 -20.91 -2.58 -10.40
CA LYS A 30 -21.30 -1.56 -9.41
C LYS A 30 -22.34 -2.03 -8.39
N SER A 31 -23.43 -2.65 -8.83
CA SER A 31 -24.47 -3.12 -7.89
C SER A 31 -24.06 -4.38 -7.13
N ALA A 32 -23.36 -5.30 -7.80
CA ALA A 32 -23.05 -6.61 -7.22
C ALA A 32 -21.83 -6.54 -6.28
N GLY A 33 -20.89 -5.63 -6.55
CA GLY A 33 -19.74 -5.38 -5.69
C GLY A 33 -20.10 -4.85 -4.30
N HIS A 34 -21.18 -4.07 -4.16
CA HIS A 34 -21.69 -3.71 -2.83
C HIS A 34 -22.19 -4.93 -2.05
N VAL A 35 -22.82 -5.88 -2.75
CA VAL A 35 -23.23 -7.15 -2.14
C VAL A 35 -22.00 -7.96 -1.73
N TRP A 36 -20.97 -8.02 -2.58
CA TRP A 36 -19.68 -8.63 -2.24
C TRP A 36 -19.04 -8.02 -0.98
N ALA A 37 -18.93 -6.69 -0.90
CA ALA A 37 -18.38 -6.01 0.27
C ALA A 37 -19.15 -6.34 1.55
N ARG A 38 -20.49 -6.42 1.48
CA ARG A 38 -21.31 -6.82 2.63
C ARG A 38 -21.16 -8.31 2.97
N LEU A 39 -20.99 -9.18 1.98
CA LEU A 39 -20.76 -10.61 2.21
C LEU A 39 -19.42 -10.86 2.90
N LEU A 40 -18.37 -10.12 2.50
CA LEU A 40 -17.01 -10.29 3.02
C LEU A 40 -16.79 -9.63 4.39
N SER A 41 -17.49 -8.53 4.70
CA SER A 41 -17.35 -7.81 5.97
C SER A 41 -18.06 -8.44 7.17
N VAL A 42 -19.11 -9.25 6.95
CA VAL A 42 -19.94 -9.76 8.07
C VAL A 42 -19.38 -11.06 8.67
N GLY A 43 -18.21 -11.52 8.23
CA GLY A 43 -17.51 -12.68 8.81
C GLY A 43 -16.78 -12.42 10.13
N GLY A 44 -16.65 -11.15 10.55
CA GLY A 44 -16.03 -10.76 11.81
C GLY A 44 -16.80 -9.59 12.43
N GLY A 45 -17.18 -9.69 13.70
CA GLY A 45 -17.93 -8.66 14.39
C GLY A 45 -17.17 -7.34 14.46
N SER A 46 -17.44 -6.43 13.53
CA SER A 46 -17.27 -4.97 13.63
C SER A 46 -17.94 -4.33 12.42
N SER A 47 -19.11 -3.75 12.61
CA SER A 47 -19.82 -3.01 11.56
C SER A 47 -19.17 -1.63 11.38
N SER A 48 -18.10 -1.54 10.59
CA SER A 48 -17.59 -0.27 10.07
C SER A 48 -18.22 0.00 8.70
N THR A 49 -19.14 0.96 8.66
CA THR A 49 -19.64 1.54 7.42
C THR A 49 -18.47 2.11 6.62
N ILE A 50 -18.32 1.69 5.37
CA ILE A 50 -17.31 2.21 4.44
C ILE A 50 -17.59 3.69 4.18
N SER A 51 -16.88 4.56 4.90
CA SER A 51 -16.90 6.00 4.67
C SER A 51 -15.87 6.35 3.60
N LEU A 52 -16.34 6.81 2.45
CA LEU A 52 -15.51 7.52 1.49
C LEU A 52 -15.14 8.90 2.05
N SER A 53 -14.04 9.03 2.79
CA SER A 53 -13.28 10.29 2.87
C SER A 53 -11.93 10.18 3.58
N THR A 54 -10.98 10.87 2.98
CA THR A 54 -9.74 11.44 3.50
C THR A 54 -9.73 11.71 5.02
N GLY A 55 -8.75 11.15 5.74
CA GLY A 55 -8.28 11.73 7.01
C GLY A 55 -8.05 10.73 8.15
N ASN A 56 -6.81 10.75 8.64
CA ASN A 56 -6.33 10.29 9.94
C ASN A 56 -7.39 9.79 10.95
N GLY A 57 -7.34 8.49 11.26
CA GLY A 57 -7.95 7.91 12.44
C GLY A 57 -7.27 6.58 12.77
N LYS A 58 -6.59 6.51 13.92
CA LYS A 58 -5.99 5.28 14.44
C LYS A 58 -7.10 4.25 14.71
N ALA A 59 -6.99 3.07 14.10
CA ALA A 59 -7.68 1.86 14.54
C ALA A 59 -6.62 0.84 15.01
N THR A 60 -6.26 0.91 16.29
CA THR A 60 -5.58 -0.18 16.98
C THR A 60 -6.62 -1.21 17.39
N GLY A 61 -6.65 -2.35 16.71
CA GLY A 61 -7.51 -3.49 17.04
C GLY A 61 -6.72 -4.79 16.93
N LEU A 62 -6.00 -5.13 17.99
CA LEU A 62 -5.53 -6.49 18.22
C LEU A 62 -6.76 -7.39 18.38
N ASN A 63 -6.90 -8.43 17.55
CA ASN A 63 -7.71 -9.58 17.90
C ASN A 63 -7.07 -10.85 17.31
N GLN A 64 -6.18 -11.45 18.11
CA GLN A 64 -5.94 -12.89 18.08
C GLN A 64 -6.89 -13.50 19.12
N TYR A 65 -7.85 -14.31 18.69
CA TYR A 65 -8.37 -15.52 19.35
C TYR A 65 -9.65 -15.95 18.63
N GLY A 66 -9.71 -17.23 18.23
CA GLY A 66 -10.99 -17.91 18.00
C GLY A 66 -11.16 -18.56 16.64
N ASP A 67 -10.45 -19.67 16.44
CA ASP A 67 -10.79 -20.82 15.61
C ASP A 67 -12.27 -20.90 15.13
N GLY A 68 -12.53 -20.38 13.92
CA GLY A 68 -13.81 -20.44 13.22
C GLY A 68 -13.71 -21.19 11.89
N ALA A 69 -12.76 -22.13 11.77
CA ALA A 69 -12.30 -22.76 10.54
C ALA A 69 -13.34 -23.60 9.75
N GLY A 70 -14.61 -23.63 10.15
CA GLY A 70 -15.60 -24.55 9.59
C GLY A 70 -16.54 -24.00 8.49
N LYS A 71 -16.74 -22.67 8.38
CA LYS A 71 -17.85 -22.12 7.56
C LYS A 71 -17.47 -21.01 6.56
N SER A 72 -16.44 -20.20 6.83
CA SER A 72 -15.99 -19.13 5.89
C SER A 72 -15.12 -19.66 4.74
N GLY A 73 -14.37 -20.74 4.98
CA GLY A 73 -13.38 -21.26 4.03
C GLY A 73 -13.94 -21.80 2.71
N GLY A 74 -15.26 -21.98 2.58
CA GLY A 74 -15.88 -22.37 1.29
C GLY A 74 -15.98 -21.20 0.31
N LEU A 75 -16.36 -20.02 0.79
CA LEU A 75 -16.45 -18.81 -0.02
C LEU A 75 -15.05 -18.31 -0.40
N GLU A 76 -14.13 -18.31 0.56
CA GLU A 76 -12.72 -17.92 0.36
C GLU A 76 -12.09 -18.74 -0.77
N ARG A 77 -12.20 -20.07 -0.71
CA ARG A 77 -11.69 -20.97 -1.76
C ARG A 77 -12.34 -20.73 -3.11
N SER A 78 -13.67 -20.64 -3.15
CA SER A 78 -14.39 -20.46 -4.42
C SER A 78 -14.06 -19.12 -5.09
N LEU A 79 -13.91 -18.05 -4.30
CA LEU A 79 -13.54 -16.75 -4.82
C LEU A 79 -12.08 -16.71 -5.27
N ASN A 80 -11.16 -17.34 -4.53
CA ASN A 80 -9.78 -17.54 -4.97
C ASN A 80 -9.70 -18.31 -6.29
N GLU A 81 -10.46 -19.39 -6.45
CA GLU A 81 -10.52 -20.14 -7.71
C GLU A 81 -11.07 -19.29 -8.86
N LEU A 82 -12.10 -18.48 -8.60
CA LEU A 82 -12.73 -17.62 -9.60
C LEU A 82 -11.82 -16.47 -10.08
N LEU A 83 -11.02 -15.90 -9.17
CA LEU A 83 -10.19 -14.72 -9.44
C LEU A 83 -8.70 -15.03 -9.58
N LYS A 84 -8.31 -16.30 -9.59
CA LYS A 84 -6.93 -16.72 -9.78
C LYS A 84 -6.35 -16.14 -11.08
N GLY A 85 -5.24 -15.40 -10.96
CA GLY A 85 -4.59 -14.67 -12.04
C GLY A 85 -5.22 -13.33 -12.38
N GLU A 86 -6.33 -12.94 -11.74
CA GLU A 86 -7.04 -11.69 -11.98
C GLU A 86 -7.09 -10.78 -10.72
N TRP A 87 -6.40 -11.14 -9.62
CA TRP A 87 -6.45 -10.35 -8.39
C TRP A 87 -5.84 -8.96 -8.58
N ALA A 88 -4.71 -8.86 -9.28
CA ALA A 88 -4.10 -7.57 -9.61
C ALA A 88 -4.96 -6.73 -10.55
N ALA A 89 -5.62 -7.35 -11.54
CA ALA A 89 -6.53 -6.64 -12.43
C ALA A 89 -7.76 -6.12 -11.68
N THR A 90 -8.30 -6.93 -10.77
CA THR A 90 -9.44 -6.59 -9.90
C THR A 90 -9.08 -5.47 -8.92
N ALA A 91 -7.86 -5.46 -8.37
CA ALA A 91 -7.37 -4.39 -7.50
C ALA A 91 -7.30 -3.03 -8.21
N LYS A 92 -7.16 -3.03 -9.54
CA LYS A 92 -7.12 -1.82 -10.39
C LYS A 92 -8.51 -1.39 -10.87
N ASP A 93 -9.57 -2.08 -10.47
CA ASP A 93 -10.95 -1.71 -10.79
C ASP A 93 -11.59 -0.82 -9.72
N GLU A 94 -12.53 0.05 -10.12
CA GLU A 94 -13.24 0.98 -9.21
C GLU A 94 -13.92 0.23 -8.07
N VAL A 95 -14.63 -0.85 -8.38
CA VAL A 95 -15.40 -1.63 -7.42
C VAL A 95 -14.57 -2.79 -6.89
N GLY A 96 -13.80 -3.44 -7.78
CA GLY A 96 -12.92 -4.55 -7.42
C GLY A 96 -11.88 -4.19 -6.36
N SER A 97 -11.34 -2.97 -6.38
CA SER A 97 -10.38 -2.51 -5.36
C SER A 97 -10.94 -2.54 -3.93
N LEU A 98 -12.25 -2.32 -3.75
CA LEU A 98 -12.92 -2.39 -2.45
C LEU A 98 -13.06 -3.84 -1.98
N ILE A 99 -13.33 -4.75 -2.91
CA ILE A 99 -13.41 -6.18 -2.64
C ILE A 99 -12.03 -6.71 -2.23
N VAL A 100 -10.97 -6.35 -2.97
CA VAL A 100 -9.61 -6.78 -2.63
C VAL A 100 -9.20 -6.27 -1.25
N GLN A 101 -9.51 -5.02 -0.89
CA GLN A 101 -9.26 -4.53 0.47
C GLN A 101 -10.04 -5.32 1.53
N SER A 102 -11.33 -5.59 1.30
CA SER A 102 -12.13 -6.40 2.22
C SER A 102 -11.58 -7.82 2.37
N VAL A 103 -11.10 -8.44 1.29
CA VAL A 103 -10.41 -9.73 1.33
C VAL A 103 -9.13 -9.65 2.18
N LEU A 104 -8.28 -8.65 1.95
CA LEU A 104 -7.02 -8.50 2.68
C LEU A 104 -7.22 -8.25 4.18
N GLU A 105 -8.29 -7.55 4.56
CA GLU A 105 -8.66 -7.23 5.94
C GLU A 105 -9.27 -8.43 6.67
N ASN A 106 -10.20 -9.15 6.03
CA ASN A 106 -11.04 -10.14 6.71
C ASN A 106 -10.54 -11.58 6.58
N TRP A 107 -9.72 -11.90 5.59
CA TRP A 107 -9.23 -13.26 5.40
C TRP A 107 -7.97 -13.55 6.23
N ASN A 108 -7.86 -14.81 6.66
CA ASN A 108 -6.66 -15.33 7.30
C ASN A 108 -5.46 -15.34 6.31
N GLU A 109 -4.24 -15.44 6.84
CA GLU A 109 -3.00 -15.36 6.03
C GLU A 109 -2.93 -16.38 4.91
N THR A 110 -3.36 -17.63 5.16
CA THR A 110 -3.35 -18.70 4.16
C THR A 110 -4.31 -18.39 3.01
N ALA A 111 -5.52 -17.90 3.32
CA ALA A 111 -6.54 -17.60 2.32
C ALA A 111 -6.17 -16.39 1.45
N LYS A 112 -5.48 -15.38 2.00
CA LYS A 112 -5.03 -14.21 1.22
C LYS A 112 -3.64 -14.35 0.59
N ALA A 113 -2.98 -15.50 0.74
CA ALA A 113 -1.64 -15.72 0.20
C ALA A 113 -1.57 -15.53 -1.32
N ASP A 114 -2.49 -16.15 -2.07
CA ASP A 114 -2.54 -16.05 -3.54
C ASP A 114 -2.81 -14.60 -3.99
N VAL A 115 -3.72 -13.91 -3.30
CA VAL A 115 -4.04 -12.49 -3.54
C VAL A 115 -2.79 -11.64 -3.39
N VAL A 116 -2.06 -11.81 -2.27
CA VAL A 116 -0.85 -11.04 -1.98
C VAL A 116 0.24 -11.33 -3.01
N GLU A 117 0.49 -12.59 -3.36
CA GLU A 117 1.51 -12.94 -4.35
C GLU A 117 1.22 -12.34 -5.73
N GLU A 118 -0.04 -12.36 -6.18
CA GLU A 118 -0.43 -11.70 -7.44
C GLU A 118 -0.29 -10.17 -7.39
N LEU A 119 -0.65 -9.54 -6.28
CA LEU A 119 -0.44 -8.09 -6.09
C LEU A 119 1.04 -7.72 -6.09
N LEU A 120 1.90 -8.54 -5.47
CA LEU A 120 3.35 -8.32 -5.44
C LEU A 120 3.99 -8.49 -6.82
N ALA A 121 3.49 -9.44 -7.62
CA ALA A 121 3.95 -9.68 -8.99
C ALA A 121 3.70 -8.47 -9.91
N ASP A 122 2.56 -7.79 -9.77
CA ASP A 122 2.17 -6.62 -10.57
C ASP A 122 2.15 -5.31 -9.75
N ILE A 123 3.00 -5.23 -8.73
CA ILE A 123 2.95 -4.15 -7.72
C ILE A 123 3.13 -2.75 -8.32
N TYR A 124 3.95 -2.61 -9.36
CA TYR A 124 4.14 -1.33 -10.02
C TYR A 124 2.83 -0.84 -10.62
N SER A 125 2.18 -1.67 -11.44
CA SER A 125 0.91 -1.32 -12.08
C SER A 125 -0.17 -1.04 -11.05
N CYS A 126 -0.22 -1.79 -9.95
CA CYS A 126 -1.15 -1.53 -8.86
C CYS A 126 -0.87 -0.18 -8.18
N ALA A 127 0.38 0.11 -7.81
CA ALA A 127 0.75 1.29 -7.03
C ALA A 127 0.56 2.63 -7.79
N VAL A 128 0.73 2.63 -9.12
CA VAL A 128 0.58 3.84 -9.96
C VAL A 128 -0.82 4.05 -10.51
N GLN A 129 -1.76 3.14 -10.21
CA GLN A 129 -3.11 3.18 -10.77
C GLN A 129 -4.12 3.82 -9.81
N GLN A 130 -5.11 4.54 -10.37
CA GLN A 130 -6.06 5.38 -9.63
C GLN A 130 -6.87 4.69 -8.52
N TRP A 131 -7.09 3.38 -8.61
CA TRP A 131 -7.78 2.54 -7.62
C TRP A 131 -6.79 1.61 -6.90
N GLY A 132 -5.87 0.99 -7.63
CA GLY A 132 -4.87 0.05 -7.11
C GLY A 132 -3.96 0.66 -6.04
N ASN A 133 -3.67 1.97 -6.13
CA ASN A 133 -2.85 2.65 -5.12
C ASN A 133 -3.48 2.56 -3.71
N PHE A 134 -4.81 2.56 -3.61
CA PHE A 134 -5.50 2.40 -2.33
C PHE A 134 -5.32 1.00 -1.76
N VAL A 135 -5.33 -0.02 -2.62
CA VAL A 135 -5.07 -1.42 -2.21
C VAL A 135 -3.65 -1.58 -1.69
N ILE A 136 -2.65 -1.01 -2.39
CA ILE A 136 -1.24 -1.07 -1.96
C ILE A 136 -1.04 -0.32 -0.64
N LEU A 137 -1.63 0.88 -0.49
CA LEU A 137 -1.59 1.64 0.77
C LEU A 137 -2.24 0.88 1.92
N HIS A 138 -3.39 0.25 1.67
CA HIS A 138 -4.06 -0.60 2.66
C HIS A 138 -3.19 -1.76 3.09
N LEU A 139 -2.53 -2.44 2.14
CA LEU A 139 -1.63 -3.56 2.43
C LEU A 139 -0.41 -3.11 3.24
N ILE A 140 0.18 -1.95 2.93
CA ILE A 140 1.30 -1.37 3.71
C ILE A 140 0.89 -1.13 5.17
N GLU A 141 -0.34 -0.65 5.38
CA GLU A 141 -0.83 -0.24 6.70
C GLU A 141 -1.28 -1.41 7.59
N HIS A 142 -1.81 -2.49 7.01
CA HIS A 142 -2.44 -3.57 7.76
C HIS A 142 -1.71 -4.92 7.68
N SER A 143 -0.75 -5.09 6.76
CA SER A 143 0.05 -6.32 6.72
C SER A 143 1.00 -6.38 7.93
N THR A 144 1.28 -7.60 8.39
CA THR A 144 2.27 -7.85 9.44
C THR A 144 3.15 -9.05 9.07
N GLY A 145 4.18 -9.32 9.87
CA GLY A 145 5.00 -10.52 9.73
C GLY A 145 5.66 -10.68 8.36
N ALA A 146 5.53 -11.87 7.77
CA ALA A 146 6.18 -12.21 6.52
C ALA A 146 5.62 -11.44 5.31
N ILE A 147 4.32 -11.14 5.30
CA ILE A 147 3.67 -10.39 4.21
C ILE A 147 4.21 -8.96 4.17
N GLN A 148 4.23 -8.28 5.31
CA GLN A 148 4.73 -6.90 5.39
C GLN A 148 6.20 -6.82 4.98
N LYS A 149 7.02 -7.76 5.45
CA LYS A 149 8.43 -7.83 5.09
C LYS A 149 8.61 -7.95 3.57
N LYS A 150 7.96 -8.92 2.93
CA LYS A 150 8.01 -9.11 1.46
C LYS A 150 7.55 -7.87 0.70
N LEU A 151 6.47 -7.25 1.16
CA LEU A 151 5.92 -6.05 0.55
C LEU A 151 6.90 -4.88 0.60
N PHE A 152 7.51 -4.64 1.77
CA PHE A 152 8.46 -3.54 1.93
C PHE A 152 9.71 -3.79 1.12
N GLU A 153 10.27 -5.00 1.17
CA GLU A 153 11.42 -5.40 0.35
C GLU A 153 11.16 -5.17 -1.14
N ARG A 154 9.98 -5.54 -1.63
CA ARG A 154 9.59 -5.31 -3.03
C ARG A 154 9.44 -3.82 -3.34
N LEU A 155 8.69 -3.06 -2.55
CA LEU A 155 8.45 -1.63 -2.80
C LEU A 155 9.72 -0.79 -2.72
N THR A 156 10.72 -1.22 -1.94
CA THR A 156 12.01 -0.53 -1.80
C THR A 156 13.12 -1.14 -2.66
N GLU A 157 12.80 -2.06 -3.57
CA GLU A 157 13.76 -2.54 -4.57
C GLU A 157 14.25 -1.36 -5.43
N THR A 158 15.56 -1.19 -5.53
CA THR A 158 16.22 0.04 -6.00
C THR A 158 15.57 0.65 -7.25
N GLN A 159 15.41 -0.11 -8.33
CA GLN A 159 14.83 0.40 -9.58
C GLN A 159 13.36 0.78 -9.39
N LEU A 160 12.55 -0.12 -8.83
CA LEU A 160 11.13 0.09 -8.62
C LEU A 160 10.87 1.30 -7.70
N ALA A 161 11.63 1.43 -6.62
CA ALA A 161 11.50 2.51 -5.67
C ALA A 161 11.79 3.88 -6.31
N CYS A 162 12.78 3.95 -7.20
CA CYS A 162 13.08 5.17 -7.97
C CYS A 162 11.93 5.55 -8.91
N GLU A 163 11.39 4.56 -9.65
CA GLU A 163 10.26 4.76 -10.56
C GLU A 163 8.98 5.18 -9.82
N LEU A 164 8.66 4.54 -8.69
CA LEU A 164 7.50 4.90 -7.87
C LEU A 164 7.65 6.29 -7.26
N SER A 165 8.87 6.70 -6.88
CA SER A 165 9.11 8.01 -6.24
C SER A 165 8.82 9.20 -7.16
N ILE A 166 8.79 9.01 -8.48
CA ILE A 166 8.42 10.04 -9.46
C ILE A 166 7.01 9.88 -10.01
N ASP A 167 6.22 8.93 -9.51
CA ASP A 167 4.79 8.82 -9.82
C ASP A 167 3.93 9.50 -8.76
N ASN A 168 2.79 10.08 -9.16
CA ASN A 168 1.91 10.82 -8.24
C ASN A 168 1.19 9.93 -7.21
N PHE A 169 0.93 8.67 -7.55
CA PHE A 169 0.34 7.68 -6.66
C PHE A 169 1.43 6.82 -6.02
N GLY A 170 2.41 6.36 -6.81
CA GLY A 170 3.55 5.55 -6.36
C GLY A 170 4.35 6.22 -5.24
N ALA A 171 4.58 7.53 -5.30
CA ALA A 171 5.31 8.25 -4.26
C ALA A 171 4.61 8.17 -2.90
N LYS A 172 3.28 8.06 -2.87
CA LYS A 172 2.52 7.87 -1.62
C LYS A 172 2.79 6.50 -0.99
N ALA A 173 2.95 5.46 -1.82
CA ALA A 173 3.33 4.13 -1.33
C ALA A 173 4.74 4.18 -0.71
N ILE A 174 5.70 4.84 -1.37
CA ILE A 174 7.05 5.05 -0.83
C ILE A 174 7.00 5.83 0.50
N GLU A 175 6.31 6.96 0.55
CA GLU A 175 6.15 7.73 1.79
C GLU A 175 5.56 6.89 2.92
N LYS A 176 4.54 6.08 2.63
CA LYS A 176 3.89 5.25 3.64
C LYS A 176 4.82 4.13 4.11
N VAL A 177 5.53 3.44 3.22
CA VAL A 177 6.52 2.42 3.60
C VAL A 177 7.60 3.00 4.50
N LEU A 178 8.17 4.17 4.15
CA LEU A 178 9.20 4.83 4.97
C LEU A 178 8.66 5.20 6.37
N LYS A 179 7.41 5.69 6.45
CA LYS A 179 6.75 6.02 7.73
C LYS A 179 6.48 4.78 8.59
N VAL A 180 5.91 3.73 7.99
CA VAL A 180 5.47 2.53 8.73
C VAL A 180 6.64 1.64 9.13
N SER A 181 7.67 1.52 8.28
CA SER A 181 8.89 0.80 8.64
C SER A 181 9.68 1.47 9.77
N GLY A 182 9.48 2.77 9.98
CA GLY A 182 10.19 3.60 10.95
C GLY A 182 11.39 4.29 10.34
N MET A 183 11.59 5.57 10.67
CA MET A 183 12.62 6.44 10.06
C MET A 183 14.06 5.99 10.34
N GLU A 184 14.28 5.21 11.38
CA GLU A 184 15.58 4.64 11.76
C GLU A 184 15.77 3.22 11.22
N SER A 185 14.81 2.70 10.45
CA SER A 185 14.86 1.34 9.96
C SER A 185 15.87 1.19 8.82
N ARG A 186 16.38 -0.04 8.69
CA ARG A 186 17.23 -0.43 7.56
C ARG A 186 16.56 -0.22 6.20
N ILE A 187 15.23 -0.31 6.13
CA ILE A 187 14.48 -0.06 4.89
C ILE A 187 14.67 1.39 4.43
N VAL A 188 14.62 2.35 5.36
CA VAL A 188 14.85 3.77 5.06
C VAL A 188 16.30 4.01 4.66
N GLU A 189 17.27 3.38 5.35
CA GLU A 189 18.69 3.47 4.98
C GLU A 189 18.96 2.92 3.57
N ASP A 190 18.42 1.75 3.25
CA ASP A 190 18.63 1.07 1.97
C ASP A 190 17.92 1.81 0.83
N TYR A 191 16.74 2.40 1.07
CA TYR A 191 16.10 3.32 0.12
C TYR A 191 16.95 4.57 -0.13
N VAL A 192 17.49 5.20 0.91
CA VAL A 192 18.31 6.41 0.77
C VAL A 192 19.61 6.13 0.01
N LYS A 193 20.29 5.03 0.33
CA LYS A 193 21.47 4.58 -0.44
C LYS A 193 21.09 4.34 -1.91
N SER A 194 20.00 3.61 -2.14
CA SER A 194 19.48 3.35 -3.49
C SER A 194 19.31 4.63 -4.29
N ILE A 195 18.59 5.64 -3.80
CA ILE A 195 18.37 6.87 -4.58
C ILE A 195 19.64 7.73 -4.74
N CYS A 196 20.60 7.65 -3.82
CA CYS A 196 21.84 8.46 -3.88
C CYS A 196 22.91 7.82 -4.76
N GLU A 197 22.91 6.50 -4.91
CA GLU A 197 23.95 5.74 -5.61
C GLU A 197 23.47 5.16 -6.95
N TYR A 198 22.16 4.91 -7.10
CA TYR A 198 21.57 4.40 -8.33
C TYR A 198 21.51 5.46 -9.43
N GLY A 199 21.84 5.04 -10.65
CA GLY A 199 21.82 5.86 -11.87
C GLY A 199 23.18 5.88 -12.58
N HIS A 200 23.16 5.91 -13.91
CA HIS A 200 24.36 5.85 -14.76
C HIS A 200 25.17 7.15 -14.74
N GLY A 201 25.81 7.46 -13.61
CA GLY A 201 26.62 8.68 -13.40
C GLY A 201 25.84 9.90 -12.91
N ARG A 202 24.51 9.79 -12.82
CA ARG A 202 23.62 10.79 -12.20
C ARG A 202 22.73 10.09 -11.16
N PRO A 203 22.81 10.47 -9.88
CA PRO A 203 21.94 9.88 -8.85
C PRO A 203 20.46 10.08 -9.13
N ALA A 204 19.66 9.03 -8.95
CA ALA A 204 18.20 9.06 -9.09
C ALA A 204 17.53 10.10 -8.17
N LEU A 205 18.15 10.40 -7.02
CA LEU A 205 17.73 11.45 -6.09
C LEU A 205 17.50 12.79 -6.82
N ILE A 206 18.30 13.11 -7.84
CA ILE A 206 18.18 14.38 -8.56
C ILE A 206 16.86 14.43 -9.34
N ASP A 207 16.51 13.34 -10.03
CA ASP A 207 15.28 13.28 -10.81
C ASP A 207 14.05 13.23 -9.89
N ILE A 208 14.16 12.51 -8.77
CA ILE A 208 13.16 12.49 -7.69
C ILE A 208 12.94 13.89 -7.12
N ALA A 209 14.01 14.64 -6.84
CA ALA A 209 13.91 15.99 -6.29
C ALA A 209 13.30 16.99 -7.27
N CYS A 210 13.54 16.80 -8.57
CA CYS A 210 12.97 17.63 -9.62
C CYS A 210 11.49 17.30 -9.92
N HIS A 211 10.98 16.15 -9.47
CA HIS A 211 9.57 15.79 -9.56
C HIS A 211 8.76 16.31 -8.36
N GLN A 212 7.52 16.75 -8.58
CA GLN A 212 6.69 17.29 -7.48
C GLN A 212 6.37 16.23 -6.42
N ALA A 213 6.04 15.01 -6.83
CA ALA A 213 5.73 13.91 -5.92
C ALA A 213 6.99 13.45 -5.17
N GLY A 214 8.10 13.27 -5.89
CA GLY A 214 9.38 12.87 -5.30
C GLY A 214 9.93 13.88 -4.31
N ALA A 215 9.75 15.18 -4.57
CA ALA A 215 10.10 16.22 -3.61
C ALA A 215 9.35 16.09 -2.27
N GLN A 216 8.13 15.53 -2.22
CA GLN A 216 7.44 15.25 -0.96
C GLN A 216 8.13 14.11 -0.19
N VAL A 217 8.51 13.03 -0.88
CA VAL A 217 9.28 11.92 -0.30
C VAL A 217 10.60 12.42 0.29
N LEU A 218 11.33 13.25 -0.46
CA LEU A 218 12.61 13.79 0.01
C LEU A 218 12.41 14.78 1.17
N THR A 219 11.35 15.60 1.14
CA THR A 219 11.04 16.51 2.26
C THR A 219 10.80 15.72 3.53
N LEU A 220 10.00 14.65 3.48
CA LEU A 220 9.77 13.74 4.60
C LEU A 220 11.10 13.22 5.18
N LEU A 221 11.99 12.71 4.33
CA LEU A 221 13.29 12.20 4.75
C LEU A 221 14.15 13.30 5.38
N PHE A 222 14.24 14.47 4.76
CA PHE A 222 15.02 15.59 5.31
C PHE A 222 14.46 16.12 6.63
N THR A 223 13.16 16.01 6.88
CA THR A 223 12.55 16.53 8.13
C THR A 223 12.48 15.50 9.24
N SER A 224 12.46 14.20 8.91
CA SER A 224 12.09 13.15 9.88
C SER A 224 13.13 12.04 10.02
N ALA A 225 14.06 11.88 9.07
CA ALA A 225 15.12 10.89 9.19
C ALA A 225 16.26 11.38 10.12
N PRO A 226 16.97 10.46 10.80
CA PRO A 226 18.18 10.78 11.57
C PRO A 226 19.26 11.49 10.74
N ASN A 227 20.14 12.24 11.40
CA ASN A 227 21.28 12.91 10.75
C ASN A 227 22.13 11.95 9.92
N SER A 228 22.43 10.76 10.44
CA SER A 228 23.22 9.73 9.76
C SER A 228 22.67 9.36 8.38
N ILE A 229 21.35 9.33 8.22
CA ILE A 229 20.68 9.04 6.95
C ILE A 229 20.66 10.28 6.06
N ARG A 230 20.37 11.46 6.64
CA ARG A 230 20.26 12.72 5.89
C ARG A 230 21.58 13.16 5.28
N ASP A 231 22.71 12.85 5.91
CA ASP A 231 24.03 13.34 5.47
C ASP A 231 24.37 12.92 4.03
N LEU A 232 24.07 11.67 3.64
CA LEU A 232 24.30 11.19 2.28
C LEU A 232 23.45 11.95 1.26
N MET A 233 22.17 12.19 1.59
CA MET A 233 21.25 12.95 0.75
C MET A 233 21.71 14.41 0.61
N ILE A 234 22.12 15.04 1.72
CA ILE A 234 22.62 16.42 1.76
C ILE A 234 23.84 16.55 0.83
N GLN A 235 24.81 15.64 0.94
CA GLN A 235 26.00 15.64 0.10
C GLN A 235 25.64 15.49 -1.38
N THR A 236 24.71 14.58 -1.70
CA THR A 236 24.24 14.33 -3.07
C THR A 236 23.54 15.54 -3.68
N VAL A 237 22.64 16.19 -2.93
CA VAL A 237 21.96 17.44 -3.35
C VAL A 237 22.99 18.55 -3.58
N ARG A 238 23.97 18.71 -2.68
CA ARG A 238 25.00 19.75 -2.78
C ARG A 238 25.87 19.64 -4.02
N ARG A 239 26.36 18.42 -4.31
CA ARG A 239 27.16 18.15 -5.50
C ARG A 239 26.42 18.47 -6.81
N ASN A 240 25.09 18.45 -6.79
CA ASN A 240 24.23 18.65 -7.96
C ASN A 240 23.46 19.97 -7.93
N GLY A 241 23.90 20.95 -7.13
CA GLY A 241 23.12 22.16 -6.84
C GLY A 241 22.67 22.99 -8.04
N VAL A 242 23.47 23.01 -9.11
CA VAL A 242 23.10 23.70 -10.37
C VAL A 242 21.83 23.09 -10.95
N THR A 243 21.76 21.77 -11.08
CA THR A 243 20.60 21.03 -11.59
C THR A 243 19.40 21.17 -10.67
N MET A 244 19.61 21.12 -9.35
CA MET A 244 18.50 21.28 -8.39
C MET A 244 17.79 22.61 -8.58
N LYS A 245 18.55 23.70 -8.75
CA LYS A 245 18.04 25.06 -8.93
C LYS A 245 17.36 25.30 -10.28
N SER A 246 17.53 24.43 -11.27
CA SER A 246 16.91 24.61 -12.59
C SER A 246 15.42 24.24 -12.61
N SER A 247 14.90 23.61 -11.56
CA SER A 247 13.50 23.22 -11.44
C SER A 247 12.84 23.83 -10.20
N LYS A 248 11.52 24.06 -10.24
CA LYS A 248 10.75 24.59 -9.11
C LYS A 248 10.77 23.65 -7.90
N ALA A 249 10.60 22.34 -8.12
CA ALA A 249 10.62 21.33 -7.06
C ALA A 249 12.04 21.17 -6.50
N GLY A 250 13.04 20.99 -7.36
CA GLY A 250 14.43 20.83 -6.96
C GLY A 250 14.96 22.06 -6.21
N SER A 251 14.57 23.27 -6.60
CA SER A 251 14.95 24.51 -5.89
C SER A 251 14.44 24.51 -4.44
N LYS A 252 13.22 24.01 -4.19
CA LYS A 252 12.68 23.90 -2.83
C LYS A 252 13.51 22.93 -1.98
N ILE A 253 13.85 21.77 -2.54
CA ILE A 253 14.72 20.78 -1.85
C ILE A 253 16.10 21.35 -1.59
N TRP A 254 16.69 22.05 -2.57
CA TRP A 254 17.96 22.76 -2.40
C TRP A 254 17.91 23.73 -1.21
N PHE A 255 16.90 24.60 -1.17
CA PHE A 255 16.76 25.57 -0.08
C PHE A 255 16.46 24.91 1.27
N LEU A 256 15.72 23.80 1.29
CA LEU A 256 15.50 23.01 2.50
C LEU A 256 16.83 22.52 3.07
N VAL A 257 17.66 21.90 2.23
CA VAL A 257 18.99 21.39 2.63
C VAL A 257 19.89 22.52 3.16
N GLU A 258 19.91 23.67 2.49
CA GLU A 258 20.73 24.81 2.90
C GLU A 258 20.25 25.46 4.21
N ARG A 259 18.93 25.49 4.46
CA ARG A 259 18.36 26.02 5.70
C ARG A 259 18.57 25.10 6.91
N THR A 260 18.61 23.78 6.70
CA THR A 260 18.77 22.82 7.80
C THR A 260 20.12 23.00 8.52
N ARG A 261 21.14 23.50 7.82
CA ARG A 261 22.43 23.90 8.41
C ARG A 261 22.34 25.06 9.40
N ALA A 262 21.40 25.99 9.23
CA ALA A 262 21.30 27.16 10.12
C ALA A 262 20.91 26.77 11.56
N TRP A 263 20.41 25.55 11.77
CA TRP A 263 20.03 25.01 13.08
C TRP A 263 21.09 24.07 13.67
N VAL A 264 21.93 23.47 12.83
CA VAL A 264 23.01 22.56 13.22
C VAL A 264 24.32 23.32 13.04
N GLY A 265 24.54 24.33 13.88
CA GLY A 265 25.77 25.10 13.91
C GLY A 265 26.96 24.18 14.26
N HIS A 266 27.73 23.85 13.23
CA HIS A 266 29.18 23.64 13.33
C HIS A 266 29.86 24.88 12.76
#